data_AF-A0A842UC98-F1
#
_entry.id   AF-A0A842UC98-F1
#
_cell.length_a   1.000
_cell.length_b   1.000
_cell.length_c   1.000
_cell.angle_alpha   90.00
_cell.angle_beta   90.00
_cell.angle_gamma   90.00
#
_symmetry.space_group_name_H-M   'P 1'
#
loop_
_entity.id
_entity.type
_entity.pdbx_description
1 polymer ?
#
loop_
_entity_poly.entity_id
_entity_poly.type
_entity_poly.pdbx_seq_one_letter_code
_entity_poly.pdbx_strand_id
1 'polypeptide(L)' 'MSQNKNNLPNDIFNSLTCYNCGVKITDIDSKKCPNCGILLRPNNYVKWRNSFILFLFFLCLFPLILAVILYYLFL' A
#
# COMPACT_ATOMS: atom_id res chain seq x y z
N MET A 1 -32.33 7.86 -18.78
CA MET A 1 -32.27 6.57 -18.05
C MET A 1 -31.16 5.72 -18.64
N SER A 2 -30.43 4.99 -17.79
CA SER A 2 -29.36 4.01 -18.04
C SER A 2 -27.92 4.52 -17.96
N GLN A 3 -27.32 4.34 -16.78
CA GLN A 3 -25.86 4.33 -16.57
C GLN A 3 -25.33 2.91 -16.82
N ASN A 4 -24.35 2.79 -17.71
CA ASN A 4 -23.62 1.54 -17.99
C ASN A 4 -22.48 1.37 -16.97
N LYS A 5 -22.54 0.33 -16.14
CA LYS A 5 -21.72 0.08 -14.94
C LYS A 5 -20.56 -0.91 -15.17
N ASN A 6 -19.87 -0.92 -16.31
CA ASN A 6 -18.92 -2.01 -16.59
C ASN A 6 -17.44 -1.63 -16.82
N ASN A 7 -17.00 -0.41 -16.53
CA ASN A 7 -15.56 -0.07 -16.60
C ASN A 7 -15.20 1.03 -15.59
N LEU A 8 -15.23 0.75 -14.29
CA LEU A 8 -14.64 1.65 -13.29
C LEU A 8 -13.18 1.22 -13.06
N PRO A 9 -12.19 1.82 -13.75
CA PRO A 9 -10.80 1.56 -13.45
C PRO A 9 -10.55 1.89 -11.97
N ASN A 10 -9.81 1.02 -11.29
CA ASN A 10 -9.47 1.10 -9.85
C ASN A 10 -8.52 2.27 -9.52
N ASP A 11 -8.59 3.33 -10.33
CA ASP A 11 -7.70 4.48 -10.37
C ASP A 11 -8.48 5.75 -9.99
N ILE A 12 -9.82 5.67 -9.96
CA ILE A 12 -10.71 6.82 -9.69
C ILE A 12 -10.76 7.17 -8.19
N PHE A 13 -10.22 6.32 -7.32
CA PHE A 13 -10.14 6.60 -5.88
C PHE A 13 -8.86 7.34 -5.45
N ASN A 14 -8.14 7.97 -6.37
CA ASN A 14 -6.91 8.72 -6.04
C ASN A 14 -6.91 10.18 -6.52
N SER A 15 -8.04 10.74 -6.95
CA SER A 15 -8.16 12.19 -7.09
C SER A 15 -8.41 12.81 -5.71
N LEU A 16 -7.34 13.00 -4.93
CA LEU A 16 -7.42 13.70 -3.66
C LEU A 16 -7.84 15.15 -3.97
N THR A 17 -9.07 15.52 -3.63
CA THR A 17 -9.52 16.91 -3.78
C THR A 17 -9.19 17.64 -2.49
N CYS A 18 -8.57 18.81 -2.59
CA CYS A 18 -8.26 19.60 -1.41
C CYS A 18 -9.55 20.04 -0.72
N TYR A 19 -9.74 19.66 0.54
CA TYR A 19 -10.93 20.02 1.32
C TYR A 19 -11.06 21.54 1.55
N ASN A 20 -9.95 22.27 1.46
CA ASN A 20 -9.93 23.71 1.71
C ASN A 20 -10.23 24.54 0.44
N CYS A 21 -9.66 24.17 -0.71
CA CYS A 21 -9.78 24.97 -1.94
C CYS A 21 -10.48 24.26 -3.10
N GLY A 22 -10.93 23.02 -2.94
CA GLY A 22 -11.64 22.26 -3.98
C GLY A 22 -10.80 21.87 -5.19
N VAL A 23 -9.49 22.17 -5.19
CA VAL A 23 -8.59 21.82 -6.29
C VAL A 23 -8.26 20.33 -6.26
N LYS A 24 -8.35 19.69 -7.43
CA LYS A 24 -7.89 18.32 -7.62
C LYS A 24 -6.37 18.27 -7.52
N ILE A 25 -5.85 17.44 -6.62
CA ILE A 25 -4.43 17.19 -6.48
C ILE A 25 -4.12 15.95 -7.31
N THR A 26 -3.26 16.13 -8.31
CA THR A 26 -2.78 15.06 -9.18
C THR A 26 -1.71 14.21 -8.51
N ASP A 27 -0.96 14.77 -7.57
CA ASP A 27 0.12 14.10 -6.84
C ASP A 27 -0.31 13.64 -5.46
N ILE A 28 -0.62 12.36 -5.30
CA ILE A 28 -1.05 11.74 -4.03
C ILE A 28 0.05 11.83 -2.94
N ASP A 29 1.31 11.99 -3.35
CA ASP A 29 2.48 12.12 -2.45
C ASP A 29 2.74 13.55 -1.97
N SER A 30 2.00 14.54 -2.48
CA SER A 30 2.17 15.93 -2.09
C SER A 30 1.63 16.17 -0.67
N LYS A 31 2.53 16.44 0.28
CA LYS A 31 2.18 16.71 1.70
C LYS A 31 1.41 18.03 1.90
N LYS A 32 1.42 18.90 0.89
CA LYS A 32 0.77 20.23 0.93
C LYS A 32 0.04 20.47 -0.37
N CYS A 33 -1.12 21.10 -0.28
CA CYS A 33 -1.84 21.55 -1.46
C CYS A 33 -1.05 22.68 -2.15
N PRO A 34 -0.74 22.57 -3.45
CA PRO A 34 0.03 23.60 -4.17
C PRO A 34 -0.72 24.93 -4.30
N ASN A 35 -2.07 24.91 -4.23
CA ASN A 35 -2.89 26.11 -4.42
C ASN A 35 -3.09 26.92 -3.13
N CYS A 36 -3.35 26.25 -2.00
CA CYS A 36 -3.69 26.93 -0.73
C CYS A 36 -2.67 26.70 0.40
N GLY A 37 -1.63 25.89 0.17
CA GLY A 37 -0.55 25.64 1.13
C GLY A 37 -0.94 24.77 2.33
N ILE A 38 -2.20 24.33 2.44
CA ILE A 38 -2.67 23.51 3.57
C ILE A 38 -2.05 22.12 3.54
N LEU A 39 -1.75 21.56 4.71
CA LEU A 39 -1.26 20.18 4.79
C LEU A 39 -2.36 19.21 4.33
N LEU A 40 -2.01 18.42 3.32
CA LEU A 40 -2.79 17.27 2.90
C LEU A 40 -2.37 16.11 3.78
N ARG A 41 -3.34 15.46 4.42
CA ARG A 41 -3.05 14.31 5.28
C ARG A 41 -2.43 13.24 4.38
N PRO A 42 -1.16 12.86 4.59
CA PRO A 42 -0.51 11.90 3.71
C PRO A 42 -1.29 10.59 3.79
N ASN A 43 -1.61 10.01 2.63
CA ASN A 43 -2.14 8.66 2.55
C ASN A 43 -1.04 7.72 3.06
N ASN A 44 -1.05 7.44 4.36
CA ASN A 44 -0.20 6.46 5.00
C ASN A 44 -0.75 5.05 4.72
N TYR A 45 -0.80 4.68 3.44
CA TYR A 45 -1.01 3.29 3.02
C TYR A 45 0.26 2.50 3.37
N VAL A 46 0.50 2.29 4.66
CA VAL A 46 1.49 1.33 5.12
C VAL A 46 1.04 -0.01 4.54
N LYS A 47 1.80 -0.55 3.57
CA LYS A 47 1.60 -1.89 2.99
C LYS A 47 1.93 -2.98 4.02
N TRP A 48 1.36 -2.89 5.22
CA TRP A 48 1.61 -3.77 6.36
C TRP A 48 1.33 -5.22 6.02
N ARG A 49 0.34 -5.46 5.14
CA ARG A 49 0.01 -6.78 4.60
C ARG A 49 1.22 -7.45 3.93
N ASN A 50 1.99 -6.73 3.12
CA ASN A 50 3.15 -7.31 2.44
C ASN A 50 4.31 -7.58 3.41
N SER A 51 4.51 -6.68 4.39
CA SER A 51 5.53 -6.87 5.43
C SER A 51 5.23 -8.06 6.34
N PHE A 52 3.96 -8.28 6.68
CA PHE A 52 3.54 -9.38 7.55
C PHE A 52 3.68 -10.75 6.86
N ILE A 53 3.35 -10.82 5.57
CA ILE A 53 3.51 -12.05 4.76
C ILE A 53 4.99 -12.43 4.65
N LEU A 54 5.87 -11.46 4.40
CA LEU A 54 7.32 -11.71 4.32
C LEU A 54 7.86 -12.22 5.67
N PHE A 55 7.41 -11.63 6.78
CA PHE A 55 7.78 -12.07 8.12
C PHE A 55 7.36 -13.52 8.40
N LEU A 56 6.10 -13.88 8.10
CA LEU A 56 5.61 -15.24 8.27
C LEU A 56 6.35 -16.26 7.41
N PHE A 57 6.71 -15.88 6.18
CA PHE A 57 7.50 -16.72 5.29
C PHE A 57 8.86 -17.04 5.91
N PHE A 58 9.59 -16.04 6.39
CA PHE A 58 10.88 -16.27 7.06
C PHE A 58 10.74 -17.06 8.36
N LEU A 59 9.70 -16.80 9.14
CA LEU A 59 9.42 -17.52 10.39
C LEU A 59 9.21 -19.03 10.14
N CYS A 60 8.59 -19.42 9.03
CA CYS A 60 8.39 -20.84 8.67
C CYS A 60 9.59 -21.44 7.94
N LEU A 61 10.21 -20.70 7.02
CA LEU A 61 11.28 -21.23 6.17
C LEU A 61 12.57 -21.45 6.98
N PHE A 62 12.88 -20.54 7.91
CA PHE A 62 14.09 -20.60 8.74
C PHE A 62 14.20 -21.89 9.56
N PRO A 63 13.21 -22.30 10.39
CA PRO A 63 13.31 -23.53 11.18
C PRO A 63 13.33 -24.78 10.31
N LEU A 64 12.66 -24.77 9.15
CA LEU A 64 12.65 -25.91 8.23
C LEU A 64 14.05 -26.12 7.62
N ILE A 65 14.69 -25.03 7.17
CA ILE A 65 16.07 -25.07 6.66
C ILE A 65 17.03 -25.54 7.76
N LEU A 66 16.90 -25.01 8.98
CA LEU A 66 17.76 -25.36 10.10
C LEU A 66 17.64 -26.85 10.46
N ALA A 67 16.41 -27.39 10.48
CA ALA A 67 16.17 -28.81 10.70
C ALA A 67 16.81 -29.70 9.61
N VAL A 68 16.70 -29.30 8.35
CA VAL A 68 17.32 -30.01 7.22
C VAL A 68 18.86 -30.01 7.34
N ILE A 69 19.46 -28.88 7.70
CA ILE A 69 20.92 -28.79 7.89
C ILE A 69 21.38 -29.70 9.04
N LEU A 70 20.69 -29.65 10.18
CA LEU A 70 21.01 -30.53 11.31
C LEU A 70 20.87 -32.00 10.96
N TYR A 71 19.83 -32.36 10.19
CA TYR A 71 19.66 -33.72 9.69
C TYR A 71 20.86 -34.17 8.85
N TYR A 72 21.34 -33.36 7.90
CA TYR A 72 22.51 -33.72 7.09
C TYR A 72 23.85 -33.70 7.85
N LEU A 73 23.97 -32.93 8.93
CA LEU A 73 25.19 -32.92 9.76
C LEU A 73 25.27 -34.11 10.72
N PHE A 74 24.13 -34.64 11.14
CA PHE A 74 24.04 -35.78 12.06
C PHE A 74 23.81 -37.13 11.36
N LEU A 75 23.63 -37.13 10.04
CA LEU A 75 23.56 -38.32 9.19
C LEU A 75 24.96 -38.66 8.66
#